data_AF-A0A2D7BYX7-F1
#
_entry.id   AF-A0A2D7BYX7-F1
#
_cell.length_a   1.000
_cell.length_b   1.000
_cell.length_c   1.000
_cell.angle_alpha   90.00
_cell.angle_beta   90.00
_cell.angle_gamma   90.00
#
_symmetry.space_group_name_H-M   'P 1'
#
loop_
_entity.id
_entity.type
_entity.pdbx_description
1 polymer ?
#
loop_
_entity_poly.entity_id
_entity_poly.type
_entity_poly.pdbx_seq_one_letter_code
_entity_poly.pdbx_strand_id
1 'polypeptide(L)' 'MGKHTVLMIDPPEGSKYGFPRPAPQNWGLWEWEQKKEWYIEHDYPEEKINSYGTSFYVTMYHAEVEDNYLQGKANLL' A
#
# COMPACT_ATOMS: atom_id res chain seq x y z
N MET A 1 0.41 22.02 15.34
CA MET A 1 0.49 21.20 14.12
C MET A 1 0.21 19.78 14.55
N GLY A 2 -0.88 19.18 14.09
CA GLY A 2 -1.23 17.82 14.47
C GLY A 2 -0.24 16.85 13.83
N LYS A 3 0.18 15.82 14.56
CA LYS A 3 0.87 14.69 13.94
C LYS A 3 -0.19 13.81 13.31
N HIS A 4 -0.14 13.63 12.00
CA HIS A 4 -1.00 12.70 11.28
C HIS A 4 -0.21 11.43 10.97
N THR A 5 -0.84 10.26 11.10
CA THR A 5 -0.23 8.99 10.70
C THR A 5 -1.00 8.39 9.53
N VAL A 6 -0.25 7.73 8.65
CA VAL A 6 -0.80 7.00 7.50
C VAL A 6 -0.43 5.53 7.65
N LEU A 7 -1.40 4.64 7.44
CA LEU A 7 -1.13 3.20 7.38
C LEU A 7 -0.35 2.91 6.09
N MET A 8 0.80 2.28 6.23
CA MET A 8 1.66 1.85 5.14
C MET A 8 1.54 0.33 4.95
N ILE A 9 1.53 -0.11 3.71
CA ILE A 9 1.52 -1.53 3.32
C ILE A 9 2.85 -1.81 2.62
N ASP A 10 3.53 -2.87 3.04
CA ASP A 10 4.78 -3.34 2.45
C ASP A 10 4.70 -4.85 2.14
N PRO A 11 4.54 -5.24 0.87
CA PRO A 11 4.60 -6.65 0.46
C PRO A 11 6.05 -7.17 0.50
N PRO A 12 6.26 -8.50 0.36
CA PRO A 12 7.59 -9.08 0.40
C PRO A 12 8.49 -8.50 -0.71
N GLU A 13 9.72 -8.11 -0.37
CA GLU A 13 10.62 -7.43 -1.32
C GLU A 13 10.06 -6.11 -1.88
N GLY A 14 9.07 -5.50 -1.22
CA GLY A 14 8.33 -4.33 -1.69
C GLY A 14 9.21 -3.13 -2.09
N SER A 15 10.34 -2.93 -1.40
CA SER A 15 11.31 -1.88 -1.73
C SER A 15 11.88 -1.96 -3.16
N LYS A 16 11.87 -3.13 -3.79
CA LYS A 16 12.27 -3.30 -5.20
C LYS A 16 11.21 -2.78 -6.18
N TYR A 17 9.99 -2.58 -5.71
CA TYR A 17 8.80 -2.28 -6.52
C TYR A 17 8.07 -1.00 -6.05
N GLY A 18 8.76 -0.11 -5.32
CA GLY A 18 8.22 1.17 -4.90
C GLY A 18 7.30 1.13 -3.67
N PHE A 19 7.35 0.05 -2.89
CA PHE A 19 6.75 -0.04 -1.55
C PHE A 19 7.80 0.27 -0.48
N PRO A 20 7.38 0.64 0.75
CA PRO A 20 6.02 0.71 1.30
C PRO A 20 5.17 1.82 0.66
N ARG A 21 3.86 1.59 0.50
CA ARG A 21 2.89 2.58 -0.02
C ARG A 21 1.77 2.86 0.98
N PRO A 22 1.19 4.07 0.99
CA PRO A 22 -0.01 4.37 1.76
C PRO A 22 -1.13 3.39 1.43
N ALA A 23 -1.78 2.86 2.47
CA ALA A 23 -2.94 2.02 2.34
C ALA A 23 -4.10 2.83 1.72
N PRO A 24 -4.78 2.28 0.70
CA PRO A 24 -6.04 2.83 0.23
C PRO A 24 -7.08 2.93 1.35
N GLN A 25 -8.05 3.82 1.18
CA GLN A 25 -9.17 3.90 2.10
C GLN A 25 -9.91 2.54 2.14
N ASN A 26 -10.22 2.08 3.35
CA ASN A 26 -10.91 0.82 3.60
C ASN A 26 -10.17 -0.44 3.11
N TRP A 27 -8.86 -0.39 2.86
CA TRP A 27 -8.07 -1.52 2.38
C TRP A 27 -8.28 -2.82 3.19
N GLY A 28 -8.44 -2.70 4.52
CA GLY A 28 -8.70 -3.85 5.39
C GLY A 28 -10.02 -4.59 5.09
N LEU A 29 -11.00 -3.91 4.50
CA LEU A 29 -12.32 -4.45 4.14
C LEU A 29 -12.38 -4.97 2.70
N TRP A 30 -11.33 -4.81 1.91
CA TRP A 30 -11.30 -5.29 0.54
C TRP A 30 -11.19 -6.80 0.48
N GLU A 31 -11.84 -7.38 -0.53
CA GLU A 31 -11.65 -8.77 -0.92
C GLU A 31 -10.22 -8.98 -1.45
N TRP A 32 -9.78 -10.25 -1.47
CA TRP A 32 -8.42 -10.58 -1.86
C TRP A 32 -8.10 -10.16 -3.30
N GLU A 33 -9.03 -10.35 -4.22
CA GLU A 33 -8.87 -10.00 -5.64
C GLU A 33 -8.62 -8.49 -5.81
N GLN A 34 -9.36 -7.65 -5.06
CA GLN A 34 -9.19 -6.20 -5.07
C GLN A 34 -7.82 -5.78 -4.52
N LYS A 35 -7.35 -6.47 -3.45
CA LYS A 35 -6.01 -6.25 -2.91
C LYS A 35 -4.93 -6.64 -3.93
N LYS A 36 -5.10 -7.77 -4.62
CA LYS A 36 -4.19 -8.26 -5.65
C LYS A 36 -4.08 -7.29 -6.81
N GLU A 37 -5.20 -6.81 -7.34
CA GLU A 37 -5.24 -5.80 -8.42
C GLU A 37 -4.45 -4.55 -8.02
N TRP A 38 -4.69 -4.03 -6.81
CA TRP A 38 -3.99 -2.84 -6.32
C TRP A 38 -2.46 -3.00 -6.26
N TYR A 39 -1.96 -4.17 -5.84
CA TYR A 39 -0.52 -4.42 -5.85
C TYR A 39 0.06 -4.34 -7.27
N ILE A 40 -0.62 -4.98 -8.23
CA ILE A 40 -0.20 -5.06 -9.63
C ILE A 40 -0.24 -3.68 -10.30
N GLU A 41 -1.30 -2.90 -10.06
CA GLU A 41 -1.42 -1.51 -10.53
C GLU A 41 -0.31 -0.59 -10.00
N HIS A 42 0.30 -0.96 -8.87
CA HIS A 42 1.38 -0.20 -8.23
C HIS A 42 2.76 -0.85 -8.43
N ASP A 43 2.91 -1.58 -9.54
CA ASP A 43 4.15 -2.19 -10.04
C ASP A 43 4.68 -3.37 -9.21
N TYR A 44 3.87 -3.94 -8.30
CA TYR A 44 4.24 -5.19 -7.63
C TYR A 44 3.97 -6.40 -8.55
N PRO A 45 4.93 -7.29 -8.78
CA PRO A 45 4.77 -8.31 -9.81
C PRO A 45 3.72 -9.37 -9.44
N GLU A 46 2.84 -9.70 -10.39
CA GLU A 46 1.83 -10.73 -10.20
C GLU A 46 2.47 -12.11 -9.91
N GLU A 47 3.56 -12.43 -10.60
CA GLU A 47 4.29 -13.69 -10.41
C GLU A 47 4.85 -13.81 -8.98
N LYS A 48 5.20 -12.68 -8.35
CA LYS A 48 5.62 -12.68 -6.96
C LYS A 48 4.45 -13.03 -6.05
N ILE A 49 3.30 -12.39 -6.22
CA ILE A 49 2.09 -12.74 -5.44
C ILE A 49 1.77 -14.23 -5.58
N ASN A 50 1.71 -14.72 -6.82
CA ASN A 50 1.35 -16.10 -7.12
C ASN A 50 2.39 -17.10 -6.55
N SER A 51 3.67 -16.73 -6.47
CA SER A 51 4.73 -17.59 -5.90
C SER A 51 4.53 -17.92 -4.42
N TYR A 52 3.83 -17.07 -3.67
CA TYR A 52 3.46 -17.32 -2.27
C TYR A 52 2.17 -18.15 -2.13
N GLY A 53 1.40 -18.31 -3.21
CA GLY A 53 0.10 -18.98 -3.18
C GLY A 53 -0.83 -18.42 -2.10
N THR A 54 -1.34 -19.29 -1.23
CA THR A 54 -2.21 -18.91 -0.11
C THR A 54 -1.46 -18.30 1.08
N SER A 55 -0.12 -18.18 1.00
CA SER A 55 0.73 -17.68 2.08
C SER A 55 1.29 -16.29 1.80
N PHE A 56 0.70 -15.54 0.86
CA PHE A 56 1.06 -14.14 0.65
C PHE A 56 0.74 -13.33 1.91
N TYR A 57 1.70 -12.53 2.35
CA TYR A 57 1.59 -11.70 3.55
C TYR A 57 2.08 -10.29 3.26
N VAL A 58 1.70 -9.33 4.08
CA VAL A 58 2.22 -7.96 4.05
C VAL A 58 2.62 -7.51 5.43
N THR A 59 3.63 -6.65 5.50
CA THR A 59 3.91 -5.86 6.69
C THR A 59 3.07 -4.59 6.65
N MET A 60 2.47 -4.23 7.79
CA MET A 60 1.68 -3.01 7.94
C MET A 60 2.19 -2.22 9.13
N TYR A 61 2.33 -0.91 8.98
CA TYR A 61 2.74 -0.03 10.06
C TYR A 61 2.25 1.40 9.83
N HIS A 62 2.09 2.18 10.90
CA HIS A 62 1.72 3.59 10.80
C HIS A 62 2.98 4.46 10.70
N ALA A 63 3.07 5.29 9.67
CA ALA A 63 4.13 6.28 9.51
C ALA A 63 3.61 7.69 9.85
N GLU A 64 4.37 8.46 10.64
CA GLU A 64 4.08 9.90 10.83
C GLU A 64 4.34 10.64 9.51
N VAL A 65 3.37 11.45 9.07
CA VAL A 65 3.50 12.33 7.92
C VAL A 65 3.30 13.77 8.37
N GLU A 66 4.19 14.66 7.94
CA GLU A 66 4.00 16.09 8.11
C GLU A 66 2.99 16.60 7.06
N ASP A 67 2.13 17.56 7.46
CA ASP A 67 1.01 18.10 6.67
C ASP A 67 1.39 18.61 5.27
N ASN A 68 2.68 18.80 5.00
CA ASN A 68 3.25 19.33 3.77
C ASN A 68 3.20 18.35 2.58
N TYR A 69 2.86 17.06 2.80
CA TYR A 69 2.90 16.02 1.76
C TYR A 69 1.57 15.84 0.99
N LEU A 70 0.44 16.25 1.55
CA LEU A 70 -0.90 15.96 0.98
C LEU A 70 -1.55 17.13 0.22
N GLN A 71 -1.02 18.35 0.33
CA GLN A 71 -1.57 19.52 -0.39
C GLN A 71 -1.43 19.45 -1.92
N GLY A 72 -0.66 18.50 -2.47
CA GLY A 72 -0.42 18.38 -3.91
C GLY A 72 -1.24 17.36 -4.69
N LYS A 73 -2.01 16.46 -4.04
CA LYS A 73 -2.69 15.35 -4.75
C LYS A 73 -4.18 15.14 -4.41
N ALA A 74 -4.74 15.89 -3.47
CA ALA A 74 -6.18 15.82 -3.16
C ALA A 74 -7.09 16.57 -4.16
N ASN A 75 -6.53 17.13 -5.25
CA ASN A 75 -7.25 17.92 -6.26
C ASN A 75 -7.18 17.31 -7.67
N LEU A 76 -7.26 15.99 -7.82
CA LEU A 76 -7.51 15.38 -9.13
C LEU A 76 -8.54 14.25 -9.00
N LEU A 77 -9.74 14.60 -9.48
CA LEU A 77 -10.99 13.83 -9.68
C LEU A 77 -11.94 13.76 -8.48
#